data_AF-R4KG79-F1
#
_entry.id   AF-R4KG79-F1
#
_cell.length_a   1.000
_cell.length_b   1.000
_cell.length_c   1.000
_cell.angle_alpha   90.00
_cell.angle_beta   90.00
_cell.angle_gamma   90.00
#
_symmetry.space_group_name_H-M   'P 1'
#
loop_
_entity.id
_entity.type
_entity.pdbx_description
1 polymer ?
#
loop_
_entity_poly.entity_id
_entity_poly.type
_entity_poly.pdbx_seq_one_letter_code
_entity_poly.pdbx_strand_id
1 'polypeptide(L)'
;MNECNLSKAQHFKKIIMTMANRLLRKILRFIKKLLICLLMIFSPVIIWVILSLNRELIVIMANWEWLSNALPSLFDTLGEHVNTPEFARGFNEAALGGLLTLFGVIVTVWYYQVIRVQEVTEKRLFVIDELLEELKKNRSIINDLVAGKGEQYENRHKHTGETIFFTEAWHKLGGDVALLPRRLHLRLSVLYGCLNRCTDVQGYWKSKATIDRINGIISDLHKYRGSLSKPEIS
;
A
#
# COMPACT_ATOMS: atom_id res chain seq x y z
N MET A 1 -16.03 -11.18 -53.65
CA MET A 1 -16.73 -10.43 -52.58
C MET A 1 -16.86 -11.18 -51.24
N ASN A 2 -16.53 -12.48 -51.12
CA ASN A 2 -16.69 -13.24 -49.86
C ASN A 2 -15.51 -13.16 -48.87
N GLU A 3 -14.30 -12.79 -49.31
CA GLU A 3 -13.11 -12.78 -48.43
C GLU A 3 -13.06 -11.59 -47.45
N CYS A 4 -13.65 -10.45 -47.82
CA CYS A 4 -13.69 -9.25 -46.97
C CYS A 4 -14.62 -9.42 -45.75
N ASN A 5 -15.70 -10.20 -45.89
CA ASN A 5 -16.64 -10.50 -44.81
C ASN A 5 -16.07 -11.53 -43.82
N LEU A 6 -15.26 -12.48 -44.31
CA LEU A 6 -14.59 -13.49 -43.48
C LEU A 6 -13.51 -12.89 -42.58
N SER A 7 -12.70 -11.96 -43.12
CA SER A 7 -11.66 -11.22 -42.40
C SER A 7 -12.25 -10.34 -41.28
N LYS A 8 -13.34 -9.62 -41.56
CA LYS A 8 -14.05 -8.81 -40.54
C LYS A 8 -14.62 -9.66 -39.41
N ALA A 9 -15.22 -10.83 -39.72
CA ALA A 9 -15.75 -11.74 -38.72
C ALA A 9 -14.66 -12.32 -37.79
N GLN A 10 -13.48 -12.65 -38.33
CA GLN A 10 -12.34 -13.13 -37.53
C GLN A 10 -11.76 -12.02 -36.62
N HIS A 11 -11.66 -10.78 -37.11
CA HIS A 11 -11.19 -9.65 -36.32
C HIS A 11 -12.16 -9.30 -35.17
N PHE A 12 -13.46 -9.33 -35.44
CA PHE A 12 -14.51 -9.12 -34.43
C PHE A 12 -14.47 -10.22 -33.35
N LYS A 13 -14.32 -11.48 -33.76
CA LYS A 13 -14.17 -12.62 -32.83
C LYS A 13 -12.94 -12.49 -31.93
N LYS A 14 -11.82 -11.99 -32.47
CA LYS A 14 -10.58 -11.74 -31.70
C LYS A 14 -10.75 -10.59 -30.69
N ILE A 15 -11.42 -9.51 -31.08
CA ILE A 15 -11.75 -8.39 -30.17
C ILE A 15 -12.68 -8.88 -29.04
N ILE A 16 -13.75 -9.60 -29.37
CA ILE A 16 -14.68 -10.16 -28.37
C ILE A 16 -13.95 -11.10 -27.42
N MET A 17 -13.08 -11.97 -27.93
CA MET A 17 -12.29 -12.91 -27.11
C MET A 17 -11.31 -12.17 -26.18
N THR A 18 -10.70 -11.07 -26.63
CA THR A 18 -9.85 -10.25 -25.75
C THR A 18 -10.63 -9.46 -24.70
N MET A 19 -11.83 -8.96 -25.02
CA MET A 19 -12.73 -8.32 -24.06
C MET A 19 -13.28 -9.33 -23.04
N ALA A 20 -13.70 -10.51 -23.50
CA ALA A 20 -14.14 -11.62 -22.65
C ALA A 20 -13.02 -12.06 -21.70
N ASN A 21 -11.78 -12.19 -22.18
CA ASN A 21 -10.62 -12.50 -21.33
C ASN A 21 -10.26 -11.39 -20.33
N ARG A 22 -10.63 -10.13 -20.59
CA ARG A 22 -10.48 -9.03 -19.62
C ARG A 22 -11.58 -9.07 -18.57
N LEU A 23 -12.82 -9.32 -18.97
CA LEU A 23 -13.97 -9.49 -18.06
C LEU A 23 -13.79 -10.71 -17.16
N LEU A 24 -13.41 -11.86 -17.73
CA LEU A 24 -13.13 -13.10 -17.00
C LEU A 24 -12.04 -12.87 -15.95
N ARG A 25 -10.93 -12.20 -16.31
CA ARG A 25 -9.88 -11.85 -15.35
C ARG A 25 -10.36 -10.92 -14.24
N LYS A 26 -11.26 -9.96 -14.51
CA LYS A 26 -11.86 -9.11 -13.48
C LYS A 26 -12.76 -9.92 -12.54
N ILE A 27 -13.61 -10.78 -13.08
CA ILE A 27 -14.50 -11.66 -12.31
C ILE A 27 -13.69 -12.61 -11.44
N LEU A 28 -12.64 -13.24 -11.99
CA LEU A 28 -11.79 -14.18 -11.26
C LEU A 28 -11.02 -13.49 -10.12
N ARG A 29 -10.58 -12.24 -10.31
CA ARG A 29 -10.01 -11.41 -9.24
C ARG A 29 -11.04 -11.07 -8.17
N PHE A 30 -12.28 -10.74 -8.56
CA PHE A 30 -13.36 -10.46 -7.62
C PHE A 30 -13.72 -11.71 -6.79
N ILE A 31 -13.88 -12.85 -7.45
CA ILE A 31 -14.10 -14.15 -6.80
C ILE A 31 -12.94 -14.48 -5.87
N LYS A 32 -11.69 -14.26 -6.27
CA LYS A 32 -10.51 -14.45 -5.40
C LYS A 32 -10.60 -13.56 -4.16
N LYS A 33 -10.93 -12.27 -4.31
CA LYS A 33 -11.08 -11.35 -3.16
C LYS A 33 -12.23 -11.78 -2.24
N LEU A 34 -13.34 -12.20 -2.82
CA LEU A 34 -14.50 -12.69 -2.09
C LEU A 34 -14.18 -13.98 -1.33
N LEU A 35 -13.46 -14.92 -1.95
CA LEU A 35 -12.95 -16.13 -1.31
C LEU A 35 -11.99 -15.84 -0.16
N ILE A 36 -11.04 -14.92 -0.34
CA ILE A 36 -10.11 -14.52 0.73
C ILE A 36 -10.88 -13.89 1.90
N CYS A 37 -11.89 -13.06 1.61
CA CYS A 37 -12.72 -12.42 2.63
C CYS A 37 -13.56 -13.46 3.39
N LEU A 38 -14.21 -14.37 2.67
CA LEU A 38 -14.92 -15.51 3.26
C LEU A 38 -13.96 -16.35 4.10
N LEU A 39 -12.77 -16.67 3.59
CA LEU A 39 -11.80 -17.50 4.31
C LEU A 39 -11.28 -16.81 5.57
N MET A 40 -11.09 -15.49 5.58
CA MET A 40 -10.78 -14.77 6.82
C MET A 40 -11.93 -14.82 7.84
N ILE A 41 -13.17 -14.60 7.40
CA ILE A 41 -14.35 -14.57 8.28
C ILE A 41 -14.64 -15.97 8.84
N PHE A 42 -14.55 -16.99 8.00
CA PHE A 42 -14.86 -18.38 8.36
C PHE A 42 -13.67 -19.15 8.90
N SER A 43 -12.43 -18.64 8.81
CA SER A 43 -11.23 -19.32 9.34
C SER A 43 -11.35 -19.66 10.83
N PRO A 44 -11.81 -18.76 11.72
CA PRO A 44 -12.01 -19.10 13.13
C PRO A 44 -13.05 -20.21 13.32
N VAL A 45 -14.12 -20.20 12.53
CA VAL A 45 -15.18 -21.23 12.58
C VAL A 45 -14.65 -22.58 12.11
N ILE A 46 -13.90 -22.61 11.00
CA ILE A 46 -13.28 -23.84 10.46
C ILE A 46 -12.28 -24.41 11.48
N ILE A 47 -11.44 -23.57 12.08
CA ILE A 47 -10.48 -24.00 13.10
C ILE A 47 -11.22 -24.51 14.34
N TRP A 48 -12.30 -23.86 14.77
CA TRP A 48 -13.13 -24.34 15.87
C TRP A 48 -13.76 -25.70 15.57
N VAL A 49 -14.29 -25.92 14.36
CA VAL A 49 -14.83 -27.21 13.94
C VAL A 49 -13.74 -28.28 13.96
N ILE A 50 -12.53 -27.99 13.45
CA ILE A 50 -11.39 -28.92 13.50
C ILE A 50 -11.01 -29.24 14.95
N LEU A 51 -10.97 -28.24 15.83
CA LEU A 51 -10.65 -28.45 17.26
C LEU A 51 -11.73 -29.27 17.96
N SER A 52 -13.01 -29.04 17.65
CA SER A 52 -14.12 -29.83 18.18
C SER A 52 -14.04 -31.28 17.69
N LEU A 53 -13.73 -31.51 16.40
CA LEU A 53 -13.52 -32.84 15.84
C LEU A 53 -12.31 -33.53 16.49
N ASN A 54 -11.22 -32.80 16.72
CA ASN A 54 -10.05 -33.33 17.40
C ASN A 54 -10.36 -33.73 18.85
N ARG A 55 -11.20 -32.97 19.57
CA ARG A 55 -11.68 -33.34 20.90
C ARG A 55 -12.43 -34.68 20.86
N GLU A 56 -13.38 -34.83 19.94
CA GLU A 56 -14.13 -36.09 19.78
C GLU A 56 -13.21 -37.26 19.40
N LEU A 57 -12.21 -37.03 18.54
CA LEU A 57 -11.21 -38.04 18.21
C LEU A 57 -10.38 -38.45 19.42
N ILE A 58 -9.98 -37.50 20.28
CA ILE A 58 -9.25 -37.80 21.52
C ILE A 58 -10.12 -38.66 22.46
N VAL A 59 -11.42 -38.34 22.59
CA VAL A 59 -12.37 -39.14 23.38
C VAL A 59 -12.54 -40.55 22.80
N ILE A 60 -12.68 -40.67 21.48
CA ILE A 60 -12.80 -41.96 20.79
C ILE A 60 -11.51 -42.78 20.96
N MET A 61 -10.34 -42.18 20.79
CA MET A 61 -9.05 -42.84 20.99
C MET A 61 -8.84 -43.26 22.44
N ALA A 62 -9.24 -42.42 23.41
CA ALA A 62 -9.14 -42.71 24.84
C ALA A 62 -9.97 -43.94 25.24
N ASN A 63 -11.10 -44.16 24.58
CA ASN A 63 -12.01 -45.28 24.85
C ASN A 63 -11.82 -46.47 23.89
N TRP A 64 -10.74 -46.51 23.09
CA TRP A 64 -10.53 -47.57 22.09
C TRP A 64 -9.85 -48.80 22.69
N GLU A 65 -10.57 -49.93 22.75
CA GLU A 65 -10.13 -51.19 23.42
C GLU A 65 -8.79 -51.77 22.92
N TRP A 66 -8.52 -51.67 21.61
CA TRP A 66 -7.23 -52.11 21.06
C TRP A 66 -6.04 -51.25 21.53
N LEU A 67 -6.23 -49.94 21.69
CA LEU A 67 -5.17 -49.00 22.07
C LEU A 67 -4.92 -49.00 23.59
N SER A 68 -5.99 -49.17 24.38
CA SER A 68 -5.89 -49.35 25.83
C SER A 68 -5.13 -50.63 26.20
N ASN A 69 -5.29 -51.71 25.43
CA ASN A 69 -4.52 -52.94 25.61
C ASN A 69 -3.02 -52.80 25.25
N ALA A 70 -2.67 -51.87 24.36
CA ALA A 70 -1.28 -51.65 23.94
C ALA A 70 -0.50 -50.73 24.91
N LEU A 71 -1.17 -49.77 25.54
CA LEU A 71 -0.57 -48.77 26.45
C LEU A 71 -1.48 -48.49 27.67
N PRO A 72 -1.69 -49.47 28.57
CA PRO A 72 -2.72 -49.42 29.61
C PRO A 72 -2.55 -48.25 30.60
N SER A 73 -1.33 -48.02 31.09
CA SER A 73 -1.07 -46.92 32.05
C SER A 73 -1.34 -45.52 31.49
N LEU A 74 -1.13 -45.31 30.19
CA LEU A 74 -1.37 -44.02 29.54
C LEU A 74 -2.86 -43.79 29.32
N PHE A 75 -3.59 -44.83 28.91
CA PHE A 75 -5.02 -44.75 28.58
C PHE A 75 -5.95 -44.83 29.78
N ASP A 76 -5.57 -45.50 30.88
CA ASP A 76 -6.34 -45.46 32.13
C ASP A 76 -6.35 -44.02 32.69
N THR A 77 -5.19 -43.38 32.72
CA THR A 77 -5.06 -41.99 33.20
C THR A 77 -5.72 -41.00 32.24
N LEU A 78 -5.61 -41.21 30.91
CA LEU A 78 -6.28 -40.37 29.91
C LEU A 78 -7.80 -40.53 29.96
N GLY A 79 -8.31 -41.76 30.02
CA GLY A 79 -9.73 -42.08 30.00
C GLY A 79 -10.47 -41.53 31.22
N GLU A 80 -9.83 -41.55 32.38
CA GLU A 80 -10.41 -40.99 33.61
C GLU A 80 -10.55 -39.46 33.54
N HIS A 81 -9.61 -38.77 32.88
CA HIS A 81 -9.61 -37.30 32.80
C HIS A 81 -10.40 -36.79 31.59
N VAL A 82 -10.32 -37.45 30.42
CA VAL A 82 -10.92 -37.01 29.15
C VAL A 82 -12.45 -37.09 29.15
N ASN A 83 -13.03 -38.02 29.92
CA ASN A 83 -14.49 -38.20 30.00
C ASN A 83 -15.15 -37.22 31.00
N THR A 84 -14.41 -36.31 31.62
CA THR A 84 -14.95 -35.33 32.58
C THR A 84 -15.49 -34.07 31.88
N PRO A 85 -16.53 -33.42 32.44
CA PRO A 85 -16.99 -32.12 31.94
C PRO A 85 -15.94 -31.02 32.14
N GLU A 86 -15.02 -31.20 33.08
CA GLU A 86 -13.91 -30.28 33.39
C GLU A 86 -12.87 -30.29 32.27
N PHE A 87 -12.54 -31.46 31.71
CA PHE A 87 -11.68 -31.57 30.53
C PHE A 87 -12.32 -30.90 29.31
N ALA A 88 -13.60 -31.14 29.06
CA ALA A 88 -14.32 -30.51 27.96
C ALA A 88 -14.31 -28.97 28.08
N ARG A 89 -14.48 -28.46 29.31
CA ARG A 89 -14.41 -27.02 29.60
C ARG A 89 -13.00 -26.46 29.40
N GLY A 90 -11.98 -27.10 29.97
CA GLY A 90 -10.58 -26.66 29.83
C GLY A 90 -10.09 -26.69 28.39
N PHE A 91 -10.46 -27.72 27.62
CA PHE A 91 -10.15 -27.81 26.19
C PHE A 91 -10.84 -26.69 25.40
N ASN A 92 -12.13 -26.44 25.66
CA ASN A 92 -12.86 -25.37 24.98
C ASN A 92 -12.31 -23.98 25.33
N GLU A 93 -11.96 -23.72 26.58
CA GLU A 93 -11.34 -22.46 27.02
C GLU A 93 -9.97 -22.26 26.35
N ALA A 94 -9.12 -23.29 26.30
CA ALA A 94 -7.84 -23.24 25.63
C ALA A 94 -7.97 -23.06 24.11
N ALA A 95 -8.92 -23.77 23.48
CA ALA A 95 -9.24 -23.64 22.06
C ALA A 95 -9.74 -22.23 21.71
N LEU A 96 -10.60 -21.65 22.56
CA LEU A 96 -11.12 -20.30 22.38
C LEU A 96 -10.03 -19.24 22.56
N GLY A 97 -9.13 -19.43 23.53
CA GLY A 97 -7.93 -18.60 23.68
C GLY A 97 -7.02 -18.65 22.45
N GLY A 98 -6.75 -19.85 21.92
CA GLY A 98 -5.99 -20.03 20.68
C GLY A 98 -6.65 -19.36 19.47
N LEU A 99 -7.96 -19.53 19.31
CA LEU A 99 -8.73 -18.87 18.25
C LEU A 99 -8.70 -17.34 18.35
N LEU A 100 -8.82 -16.78 19.55
CA LEU A 100 -8.76 -15.35 19.77
C LEU A 100 -7.39 -14.78 19.39
N THR A 101 -6.29 -15.46 19.76
CA THR A 101 -4.94 -15.03 19.38
C THR A 101 -4.73 -15.07 17.86
N LEU A 102 -5.19 -16.14 17.20
CA LEU A 102 -5.11 -16.29 15.74
C LEU A 102 -5.94 -15.23 15.02
N PHE A 103 -7.14 -14.93 15.53
CA PHE A 103 -7.97 -13.83 15.03
C PHE A 103 -7.25 -12.48 15.17
N GLY A 104 -6.61 -12.22 16.32
CA GLY A 104 -5.79 -11.01 16.55
C GLY A 104 -4.66 -10.86 15.52
N VAL A 105 -3.96 -11.95 15.20
CA VAL A 105 -2.91 -11.96 14.16
C VAL A 105 -3.51 -11.64 12.78
N ILE A 106 -4.63 -12.27 12.40
CA ILE A 106 -5.29 -12.02 11.11
C ILE A 106 -5.70 -10.55 10.99
N VAL A 107 -6.36 -9.99 12.01
CA VAL A 107 -6.80 -8.59 12.02
C VAL A 107 -5.61 -7.65 11.93
N THR A 108 -4.52 -7.93 12.65
CA THR A 108 -3.30 -7.09 12.61
C THR A 108 -2.65 -7.11 11.23
N VAL A 109 -2.53 -8.28 10.60
CA VAL A 109 -1.99 -8.42 9.25
C VAL A 109 -2.89 -7.71 8.24
N TRP A 110 -4.22 -7.86 8.35
CA TRP A 110 -5.17 -7.18 7.49
C TRP A 110 -5.10 -5.66 7.63
N TYR A 111 -5.10 -5.14 8.86
CA TYR A 111 -4.93 -3.72 9.16
C TYR A 111 -3.63 -3.18 8.54
N TYR A 112 -2.53 -3.93 8.70
CA TYR A 112 -1.24 -3.52 8.13
C TYR A 112 -1.24 -3.54 6.60
N GLN A 113 -1.80 -4.57 5.97
CA GLN A 113 -1.75 -4.73 4.52
C GLN A 113 -2.74 -3.84 3.77
N VAL A 114 -3.93 -3.62 4.34
CA VAL A 114 -5.01 -2.91 3.65
C VAL A 114 -5.04 -1.45 4.08
N ILE A 115 -5.21 -1.18 5.37
CA ILE A 115 -5.46 0.18 5.86
C ILE A 115 -4.17 0.99 5.88
N ARG A 116 -3.11 0.46 6.51
CA ARG A 116 -1.85 1.20 6.68
C ARG A 116 -1.14 1.46 5.34
N VAL A 117 -1.17 0.51 4.41
CA VAL A 117 -0.58 0.71 3.07
C VAL A 117 -1.35 1.78 2.30
N GLN A 118 -2.68 1.79 2.37
CA GLN A 118 -3.52 2.82 1.74
C GLN A 118 -3.22 4.19 2.34
N GLU A 119 -3.23 4.33 3.67
CA GLU A 119 -2.97 5.59 4.35
C GLU A 119 -1.59 6.17 4.00
N VAL A 120 -0.54 5.33 3.99
CA VAL A 120 0.81 5.75 3.60
C VAL A 120 0.87 6.16 2.13
N THR A 121 0.12 5.48 1.26
CA THR A 121 0.05 5.81 -0.17
C THR A 121 -0.66 7.13 -0.40
N GLU A 122 -1.76 7.39 0.30
CA GLU A 122 -2.49 8.66 0.26
C GLU A 122 -1.63 9.82 0.75
N LYS A 123 -0.93 9.64 1.89
CA LYS A 123 0.01 10.64 2.40
C LYS A 123 1.13 10.95 1.38
N ARG A 124 1.68 9.92 0.73
CA ARG A 124 2.67 10.12 -0.34
C ARG A 124 2.12 10.88 -1.53
N LEU A 125 0.89 10.58 -1.96
CA LEU A 125 0.23 11.30 -3.06
C LEU A 125 0.00 12.76 -2.69
N PHE A 126 -0.48 13.03 -1.48
CA PHE A 126 -0.65 14.38 -0.95
C PHE A 126 0.65 15.18 -0.97
N VAL A 127 1.74 14.62 -0.42
CA VAL A 127 3.08 15.23 -0.45
C VAL A 127 3.52 15.54 -1.88
N ILE A 128 3.33 14.62 -2.82
CA ILE A 128 3.71 14.83 -4.22
C ILE A 128 2.90 15.95 -4.87
N ASP A 129 1.58 15.98 -4.65
CA ASP A 129 0.69 16.95 -5.28
C ASP A 129 0.97 18.37 -4.77
N GLU A 130 1.19 18.53 -3.46
CA GLU A 130 1.55 19.81 -2.84
C GLU A 130 2.91 20.32 -3.37
N LEU A 131 3.93 19.46 -3.40
CA LEU A 131 5.25 19.81 -3.95
C LEU A 131 5.18 20.14 -5.45
N LEU A 132 4.38 19.41 -6.22
CA LEU A 132 4.22 19.69 -7.66
C LEU A 132 3.57 21.04 -7.91
N GLU A 133 2.61 21.46 -7.09
CA GLU A 133 1.99 22.78 -7.21
C GLU A 133 3.01 23.89 -6.97
N GLU A 134 3.80 23.79 -5.91
CA GLU A 134 4.85 24.76 -5.58
C GLU A 134 5.96 24.79 -6.64
N LEU A 135 6.45 23.62 -7.08
CA LEU A 135 7.49 23.55 -8.11
C LEU A 135 7.02 24.08 -9.46
N LYS A 136 5.72 23.99 -9.79
CA LYS A 136 5.17 24.63 -10.99
C LYS A 136 5.18 26.15 -10.89
N LYS A 137 4.85 26.71 -9.72
CA LYS A 137 4.95 28.16 -9.46
C LYS A 137 6.40 28.62 -9.62
N ASN A 138 7.34 27.90 -8.99
CA ASN A 138 8.77 28.19 -9.11
C ASN A 138 9.30 28.05 -10.54
N ARG A 139 8.81 27.07 -11.31
CA ARG A 139 9.13 26.94 -12.74
C ARG A 139 8.67 28.15 -13.55
N SER A 140 7.49 28.69 -13.26
CA SER A 140 7.00 29.91 -13.91
C SER A 140 7.96 31.09 -13.66
N ILE A 141 8.39 31.25 -12.41
CA ILE A 141 9.35 32.30 -12.02
C ILE A 141 10.69 32.12 -12.76
N ILE A 142 11.20 30.89 -12.84
CA ILE A 142 12.43 30.59 -13.58
C ILE A 142 12.28 30.99 -15.05
N ASN A 143 11.14 30.66 -15.68
CA ASN A 143 10.90 31.04 -17.07
C ASN A 143 10.86 32.56 -17.25
N ASP A 144 10.28 33.31 -16.32
CA ASP A 144 10.26 34.77 -16.34
C ASP A 144 11.67 35.36 -16.21
N LEU A 145 12.48 34.81 -15.31
CA LEU A 145 13.88 35.21 -15.11
C LEU A 145 14.72 34.95 -16.36
N VAL A 146 14.54 33.79 -17.00
CA VAL A 146 15.23 33.44 -18.26
C VAL A 146 14.76 34.32 -19.42
N ALA A 147 13.49 34.72 -19.44
CA ALA A 147 12.94 35.62 -20.45
C ALA A 147 13.31 37.10 -20.25
N GLY A 148 14.17 37.41 -19.27
CA GLY A 148 14.63 38.77 -19.00
C GLY A 148 13.63 39.64 -18.24
N LYS A 149 12.54 39.07 -17.70
CA LYS A 149 11.54 39.80 -16.89
C LYS A 149 11.92 39.88 -15.41
N GLY A 150 13.22 39.81 -15.10
CA GLY A 150 13.73 39.74 -13.73
C GLY A 150 13.55 41.01 -12.88
N GLU A 151 13.39 42.17 -13.53
CA GLU A 151 13.24 43.47 -12.86
C GLU A 151 12.02 43.53 -11.93
N GLN A 152 10.96 42.76 -12.23
CA GLN A 152 9.77 42.67 -11.39
C GLN A 152 10.06 42.03 -10.03
N TYR A 153 11.03 41.10 -9.98
CA TYR A 153 11.41 40.39 -8.77
C TYR A 153 12.46 41.15 -7.94
N GLU A 154 13.34 41.92 -8.60
CA GLU A 154 14.28 42.82 -7.89
C GLU A 154 13.56 43.94 -7.13
N ASN A 155 12.54 44.54 -7.74
CA ASN A 155 11.74 45.58 -7.07
C ASN A 155 10.96 45.03 -5.87
N ARG A 156 10.49 43.78 -5.96
CA ARG A 156 9.80 43.10 -4.85
C ARG A 156 10.73 42.84 -3.66
N HIS A 157 11.95 42.33 -3.93
CA HIS A 157 12.95 42.08 -2.88
C HIS A 157 13.35 43.37 -2.14
N LYS A 158 13.52 44.48 -2.85
CA LYS A 158 13.86 45.78 -2.22
C LYS A 158 12.80 46.27 -1.23
N HIS A 159 11.54 45.85 -1.39
CA HIS A 159 10.44 46.28 -0.52
C HIS A 159 10.08 45.28 0.58
N THR A 160 10.21 43.97 0.35
CA THR A 160 9.76 42.96 1.33
C THR A 160 10.88 42.11 1.94
N GLY A 161 12.08 42.09 1.34
CA GLY A 161 13.19 41.23 1.81
C GLY A 161 12.90 39.72 1.70
N GLU A 162 11.82 39.33 1.02
CA GLU A 162 11.41 37.94 0.85
C GLU A 162 12.18 37.25 -0.28
N THR A 163 12.29 35.93 -0.21
CA THR A 163 12.90 35.11 -1.26
C THR A 163 12.09 35.19 -2.55
N ILE A 164 12.77 35.10 -3.70
CA ILE A 164 12.11 35.13 -5.01
C ILE A 164 11.24 33.89 -5.23
N PHE A 165 11.65 32.76 -4.67
CA PHE A 165 11.01 31.45 -4.84
C PHE A 165 10.14 31.07 -3.65
N PHE A 166 9.12 30.26 -3.92
CA PHE A 166 8.25 29.67 -2.90
C PHE A 166 8.89 28.41 -2.31
N THR A 167 8.94 28.32 -0.98
CA THR A 167 9.46 27.15 -0.25
C THR A 167 8.55 26.71 0.90
N GLU A 168 7.40 27.36 1.07
CA GLU A 168 6.48 27.14 2.19
C GLU A 168 5.98 25.69 2.26
N ALA A 169 5.65 25.08 1.13
CA ALA A 169 5.12 23.72 1.09
C ALA A 169 6.18 22.72 1.58
N TRP A 170 7.43 22.89 1.17
CA TRP A 170 8.55 22.09 1.66
C TRP A 170 8.69 22.18 3.19
N HIS A 171 8.60 23.38 3.75
CA HIS A 171 8.71 23.60 5.19
C HIS A 171 7.49 23.10 5.97
N LYS A 172 6.29 23.24 5.41
CA LYS A 172 5.02 22.79 5.99
C LYS A 172 4.90 21.28 6.02
N LEU A 173 5.33 20.60 4.95
CA LEU A 173 5.32 19.13 4.87
C LEU A 173 6.37 18.49 5.78
N GLY A 174 7.48 19.18 6.04
CA GLY A 174 8.48 18.80 7.05
C GLY A 174 8.90 17.33 6.95
N GLY A 175 8.59 16.54 7.99
CA GLY A 175 8.93 15.12 8.06
C GLY A 175 8.20 14.23 7.05
N ASP A 176 7.04 14.65 6.55
CA ASP A 176 6.24 13.85 5.60
C ASP A 176 6.92 13.72 4.24
N VAL A 177 7.82 14.66 3.91
CA VAL A 177 8.66 14.57 2.71
C VAL A 177 9.58 13.34 2.76
N ALA A 178 9.94 12.85 3.95
CA ALA A 178 10.75 11.63 4.11
C ALA A 178 10.02 10.36 3.61
N LEU A 179 8.71 10.43 3.34
CA LEU A 179 7.95 9.34 2.71
C LEU A 179 8.30 9.15 1.23
N LEU A 180 8.99 10.11 0.61
CA LEU A 180 9.46 10.03 -0.77
C LEU A 180 10.69 9.11 -0.90
N PRO A 181 10.94 8.53 -2.09
CA PRO A 181 12.14 7.76 -2.33
C PRO A 181 13.40 8.58 -2.04
N ARG A 182 14.37 7.98 -1.33
CA ARG A 182 15.59 8.67 -0.85
C ARG A 182 16.27 9.55 -1.91
N ARG A 183 16.40 9.05 -3.15
CA ARG A 183 17.02 9.81 -4.26
C ARG A 183 16.25 11.08 -4.60
N LEU A 184 14.92 11.01 -4.58
CA LEU A 184 14.05 12.13 -4.90
C LEU A 184 14.01 13.14 -3.75
N HIS A 185 13.91 12.65 -2.51
CA HIS A 185 14.05 13.47 -1.30
C HIS A 185 15.36 14.27 -1.27
N LEU A 186 16.51 13.63 -1.54
CA LEU A 186 17.81 14.31 -1.55
C LEU A 186 17.89 15.39 -2.62
N ARG A 187 17.39 15.12 -3.83
CA ARG A 187 17.39 16.11 -4.93
C ARG A 187 16.50 17.30 -4.61
N LEU A 188 15.33 17.06 -4.02
CA LEU A 188 14.46 18.14 -3.54
C LEU A 188 15.12 18.92 -2.41
N SER A 189 15.75 18.26 -1.44
CA SER A 189 16.45 18.94 -0.33
C SER A 189 17.52 19.91 -0.83
N VAL A 190 18.30 19.49 -1.84
CA VAL A 190 19.31 20.35 -2.47
C VAL A 190 18.65 21.50 -3.24
N LEU A 191 17.60 21.22 -4.01
CA LEU A 191 16.86 22.25 -4.74
C LEU A 191 16.28 23.30 -3.79
N TYR A 192 15.52 22.89 -2.78
CA TYR A 192 14.91 23.78 -1.79
C TYR A 192 15.94 24.54 -0.96
N GLY A 193 17.08 23.92 -0.64
CA GLY A 193 18.21 24.62 -0.05
C GLY A 193 18.76 25.75 -0.93
N CYS A 194 18.80 25.56 -2.25
CA CYS A 194 19.17 26.60 -3.20
C CYS A 194 18.07 27.66 -3.34
N LEU A 195 16.80 27.26 -3.50
CA LEU A 195 15.67 28.18 -3.63
C LEU A 195 15.54 29.12 -2.42
N ASN A 196 15.69 28.58 -1.20
CA ASN A 196 15.63 29.35 0.03
C ASN A 196 16.78 30.35 0.20
N ARG A 197 17.94 30.10 -0.45
CA ARG A 197 19.09 31.02 -0.42
C ARG A 197 19.06 32.06 -1.54
N CYS A 198 18.15 31.92 -2.50
CA CYS A 198 18.00 32.86 -3.61
C CYS A 198 17.06 34.00 -3.21
N THR A 199 17.65 35.04 -2.64
CA THR A 199 16.96 36.28 -2.29
C THR A 199 16.86 37.25 -3.47
N ASP A 200 17.82 37.22 -4.40
CA ASP A 200 17.90 38.13 -5.54
C ASP A 200 18.16 37.41 -6.87
N VAL A 201 18.02 38.16 -7.98
CA VAL A 201 18.21 37.62 -9.34
C VAL A 201 19.66 37.14 -9.53
N GLN A 202 20.65 37.79 -8.90
CA GLN A 202 22.03 37.32 -8.94
C GLN A 202 22.20 35.96 -8.23
N GLY A 203 21.50 35.74 -7.11
CA GLY A 203 21.46 34.47 -6.41
C GLY A 203 20.93 33.34 -7.29
N TYR A 204 19.92 33.61 -8.12
CA TYR A 204 19.45 32.66 -9.13
C TYR A 204 20.56 32.30 -10.12
N TRP A 205 21.25 33.29 -10.71
CA TRP A 205 22.32 33.03 -11.69
C TRP A 205 23.49 32.23 -11.09
N LYS A 206 23.83 32.46 -9.82
CA LYS A 206 24.83 31.66 -9.08
C LYS A 206 24.42 30.20 -8.90
N SER A 207 23.13 29.94 -8.71
CA SER A 207 22.58 28.59 -8.46
C SER A 207 21.88 27.97 -9.66
N LYS A 208 22.00 28.58 -10.84
CA LYS A 208 21.26 28.24 -12.07
C LYS A 208 21.34 26.75 -12.41
N ALA A 209 22.54 26.17 -12.36
CA ALA A 209 22.76 24.75 -12.71
C ALA A 209 21.95 23.77 -11.85
N THR A 210 21.60 24.14 -10.62
CA THR A 210 20.76 23.34 -9.72
C THR A 210 19.29 23.66 -9.92
N ILE A 211 18.95 24.94 -10.02
CA ILE A 211 17.56 25.42 -10.12
C ILE A 211 16.92 24.99 -11.46
N ASP A 212 17.67 25.02 -12.57
CA ASP A 212 17.19 24.60 -13.89
C ASP A 212 16.83 23.10 -13.95
N ARG A 213 17.32 22.30 -13.00
CA ARG A 213 16.96 20.87 -12.88
C ARG A 213 15.54 20.65 -12.35
N ILE A 214 14.80 21.70 -12.01
CA ILE A 214 13.42 21.64 -11.53
C ILE A 214 12.52 20.83 -12.48
N ASN A 215 12.71 20.95 -13.80
CA ASN A 215 11.93 20.23 -14.80
C ASN A 215 12.14 18.71 -14.70
N GLY A 216 13.38 18.29 -14.47
CA GLY A 216 13.71 16.87 -14.24
C GLY A 216 13.08 16.35 -12.96
N ILE A 217 13.08 17.14 -11.89
CA ILE A 217 12.48 16.77 -10.60
C ILE A 217 10.95 16.67 -10.71
N ILE A 218 10.29 17.62 -11.40
CA ILE A 218 8.85 17.56 -11.70
C ILE A 218 8.50 16.29 -12.48
N SER A 219 9.30 15.95 -13.50
CA SER A 219 9.10 14.72 -14.29
C SER A 219 9.22 13.46 -13.42
N ASP A 220 10.24 13.40 -12.55
CA ASP A 220 10.43 12.28 -11.64
C ASP A 220 9.30 12.15 -10.61
N LEU A 221 8.79 13.28 -10.10
CA LEU A 221 7.62 13.31 -9.22
C LEU A 221 6.36 12.79 -9.93
N HIS A 222 6.10 13.21 -11.17
CA HIS A 222 4.99 12.68 -11.96
C HIS A 222 5.14 11.18 -12.25
N LYS A 223 6.36 10.72 -12.56
CA LYS A 223 6.64 9.29 -12.76
C LYS A 223 6.38 8.49 -11.49
N TYR A 224 6.80 9.01 -10.33
CA TYR A 224 6.58 8.37 -9.05
C TYR A 224 5.09 8.37 -8.66
N ARG A 225 4.38 9.49 -8.85
CA ARG A 225 2.92 9.57 -8.70
C ARG A 225 2.19 8.51 -9.53
N GLY A 226 2.57 8.37 -10.80
CA GLY A 226 2.02 7.36 -11.70
C GLY A 226 2.35 5.91 -11.30
N SER A 227 3.42 5.69 -10.52
CA SER A 227 3.74 4.37 -9.96
C SER A 227 2.90 4.05 -8.71
N LEU A 228 2.56 5.07 -7.91
CA LEU A 228 1.70 4.93 -6.73
C LEU A 228 0.23 4.73 -7.11
N SER A 229 -0.21 5.33 -8.22
CA SER A 229 -1.59 5.24 -8.71
C SER A 229 -1.91 3.96 -9.48
N LYS A 230 -0.96 3.01 -9.60
CA LYS A 230 -1.21 1.70 -10.20
C LYS A 230 -1.54 0.69 -9.10
N PRO A 231 -2.83 0.42 -8.83
CA PRO A 231 -3.24 -0.69 -7.97
C PRO A 231 -3.05 -2.07 -8.63
N GLU A 232 -2.24 -2.19 -9.69
CA GLU A 232 -2.10 -3.44 -10.47
C GLU A 232 -1.41 -4.58 -9.70
N ILE A 233 -1.07 -4.39 -8.43
CA ILE A 233 -0.57 -5.44 -7.53
C ILE A 233 -1.38 -5.41 -6.23
N SER A 234 -2.69 -5.70 -6.30
CA SER A 234 -3.50 -6.19 -5.15
C SER A 234 -4.81 -6.87 -5.57
#